data_AF-A0A285IHZ0-F1
#
_entry.id   AF-A0A285IHZ0-F1
#
_cell.length_a   1.000
_cell.length_b   1.000
_cell.length_c   1.000
_cell.angle_alpha   90.00
_cell.angle_beta   90.00
_cell.angle_gamma   90.00
#
_symmetry.space_group_name_H-M   'P 1'
#
loop_
_entity.id
_entity.type
_entity.pdbx_description
1 polymer ?
#
loop_
_entity_poly.entity_id
_entity_poly.type
_entity_poly.pdbx_seq_one_letter_code
_entity_poly.pdbx_strand_id
1 'polypeptide(L)' 'MSLELLAEPAVTPITVAEVKEHLQIDNNDEDSLLDSYIKAATKAVENITGRSLITQSWRQLFLKP' A
#
# COMPACT_ATOMS: atom_id res chain seq x y z
N MET A 1 6.81 9.69 -19.64
CA MET A 1 5.42 9.70 -19.15
C MET A 1 5.49 9.47 -17.65
N SER A 2 4.78 10.26 -16.85
CA SER A 2 4.72 10.10 -15.39
C SER A 2 3.29 9.77 -14.95
N LEU A 3 3.17 9.04 -13.85
CA LEU A 3 1.90 8.76 -13.19
C LEU A 3 1.81 9.57 -11.91
N GLU A 4 0.69 10.25 -11.71
CA GLU A 4 0.38 11.00 -10.49
C GLU A 4 -0.81 10.32 -9.79
N LEU A 5 -0.62 9.96 -8.53
CA LEU A 5 -1.67 9.34 -7.71
C LEU A 5 -2.68 10.42 -7.29
N LEU A 6 -3.95 10.25 -7.67
CA LEU A 6 -5.02 11.20 -7.34
C LEU A 6 -5.78 10.81 -6.08
N ALA A 7 -5.95 9.51 -5.85
CA ALA A 7 -6.63 8.97 -4.67
C ALA A 7 -5.92 7.72 -4.19
N GLU A 8 -5.55 7.73 -2.91
CA GLU A 8 -5.00 6.56 -2.21
C GLU A 8 -6.02 5.42 -2.15
N PRO A 9 -5.56 4.16 -1.97
CA PRO A 9 -6.44 3.05 -1.65
C PRO A 9 -7.37 3.37 -0.48
N ALA A 10 -8.65 3.08 -0.63
CA ALA A 10 -9.62 3.24 0.45
C ALA A 10 -9.37 2.27 1.62
N VAL A 11 -8.67 1.17 1.36
CA VAL A 11 -8.33 0.12 2.32
C VAL A 11 -6.94 -0.42 2.04
N THR A 12 -6.27 -0.94 3.06
CA THR A 12 -5.04 -1.71 2.89
C THR A 12 -5.39 -3.13 2.41
N PRO A 13 -4.49 -3.82 1.67
CA PRO A 13 -4.72 -5.19 1.23
C PRO A 13 -4.89 -6.19 2.37
N ILE A 14 -4.21 -5.93 3.49
CA ILE A 14 -4.24 -6.72 4.73
C ILE A 14 -4.32 -5.73 5.89
N THR A 15 -5.02 -6.12 6.96
CA THR A 15 -5.22 -5.34 8.19
C THR A 15 -4.07 -5.54 9.19
N VAL A 16 -3.90 -4.60 10.12
CA VAL A 16 -2.91 -4.75 11.22
C VAL A 16 -3.22 -5.98 12.09
N ALA A 17 -4.51 -6.32 12.28
CA ALA A 17 -4.91 -7.52 13.02
C ALA A 17 -4.44 -8.82 12.36
N GLU A 18 -4.61 -8.95 11.04
CA GLU A 18 -4.14 -10.12 10.28
C GLU A 18 -2.61 -10.22 10.30
N VAL A 19 -1.90 -9.08 10.23
CA VAL A 19 -0.44 -9.05 10.38
C VAL A 19 0.00 -9.47 11.79
N LYS A 20 -0.68 -9.00 12.83
CA LYS A 20 -0.40 -9.39 14.21
C LYS A 20 -0.62 -10.87 14.45
N GLU A 21 -1.69 -11.43 13.90
CA GLU A 21 -1.95 -12.88 13.96
C GLU A 21 -0.84 -13.66 13.24
N HIS A 22 -0.41 -13.20 12.07
CA HIS A 22 0.69 -13.84 11.32
C HIS A 22 2.03 -13.79 12.05
N LEU A 23 2.33 -12.67 12.73
CA LEU A 23 3.58 -12.43 13.45
C LEU A 23 3.53 -12.89 14.93
N GLN A 24 2.39 -13.38 15.40
CA GLN A 24 2.14 -13.76 16.80
C GLN A 24 2.40 -12.60 17.78
N ILE A 25 1.85 -11.42 17.48
CA ILE A 25 1.95 -10.21 18.31
C ILE A 25 0.62 -9.98 19.01
N ASP A 26 0.62 -9.97 20.35
CA ASP A 26 -0.59 -9.79 21.17
C ASP A 26 -0.80 -8.35 21.69
N ASN A 27 0.24 -7.51 21.66
CA ASN A 27 0.16 -6.12 22.12
C ASN A 27 -0.16 -5.15 20.97
N ASN A 28 -0.40 -3.88 21.32
CA ASN A 28 -0.73 -2.82 20.37
C ASN A 28 0.34 -1.71 20.31
N ASP A 29 1.47 -1.89 20.98
CA ASP A 29 2.50 -0.84 21.09
C ASP A 29 3.14 -0.53 19.73
N GLU A 30 3.11 -1.51 18.82
CA GLU A 30 3.73 -1.45 17.50
C GLU A 30 2.71 -1.24 16.37
N ASP A 31 1.43 -1.02 16.66
CA ASP A 31 0.38 -0.92 15.62
C ASP A 31 0.68 0.15 14.57
N SER A 32 1.23 1.30 14.99
CA SER A 32 1.64 2.37 14.07
C SER A 32 2.85 1.99 13.20
N LEU A 33 3.75 1.16 13.74
CA LEU A 33 4.90 0.65 13.00
C LEU A 33 4.47 -0.41 11.99
N LEU A 34 3.58 -1.31 12.38
CA LEU A 34 2.98 -2.33 11.52
C LEU A 34 2.21 -1.70 10.36
N ASP A 35 1.43 -0.64 10.60
CA ASP A 35 0.75 0.12 9.54
C ASP A 35 1.75 0.69 8.51
N SER A 36 2.88 1.22 8.98
CA SER A 36 3.95 1.73 8.13
C SER A 36 4.60 0.62 7.28
N TYR A 37 4.81 -0.56 7.86
CA TYR A 37 5.31 -1.72 7.13
C TYR A 37 4.32 -2.25 6.09
N ILE A 38 3.03 -2.30 6.41
CA ILE A 38 1.97 -2.69 5.45
C ILE A 38 1.99 -1.76 4.24
N LYS A 39 2.08 -0.44 4.47
CA LYS A 39 2.18 0.56 3.38
C LYS A 39 3.42 0.36 2.51
N ALA A 40 4.59 0.17 3.14
CA ALA A 40 5.84 -0.04 2.43
C ALA A 40 5.84 -1.35 1.62
N ALA A 41 5.35 -2.44 2.20
CA ALA A 41 5.23 -3.73 1.56
C ALA A 41 4.25 -3.70 0.37
N THR A 42 3.09 -3.05 0.55
CA THR A 42 2.10 -2.85 -0.53
C THR A 42 2.76 -2.15 -1.71
N LYS A 43 3.45 -1.02 -1.46
CA LYS A 43 4.14 -0.27 -2.52
C LYS A 43 5.24 -1.10 -3.21
N ALA A 44 5.98 -1.91 -2.45
CA ALA A 44 7.00 -2.79 -3.01
C ALA A 44 6.39 -3.84 -3.95
N VAL A 45 5.30 -4.50 -3.55
CA VAL A 45 4.60 -5.50 -4.37
C VAL A 45 3.98 -4.87 -5.61
N GLU A 46 3.34 -3.71 -5.48
CA GLU A 46 2.77 -2.98 -6.62
C GLU A 46 3.86 -2.60 -7.65
N ASN A 47 5.03 -2.16 -7.17
CA ASN A 47 6.16 -1.84 -8.04
C ASN A 47 6.75 -3.08 -8.73
N ILE A 48 6.83 -4.22 -8.03
CA ILE A 48 7.32 -5.48 -8.61
C ILE A 48 6.36 -6.02 -9.67
N THR A 49 5.05 -5.97 -9.39
CA THR A 49 4.01 -6.54 -10.26
C THR A 49 3.56 -5.58 -11.37
N GLY A 50 3.83 -4.29 -11.24
CA GLY A 50 3.33 -3.24 -12.13
C GLY A 50 1.81 -3.08 -12.05
N ARG A 51 1.20 -3.45 -10.92
CA ARG A 51 -0.26 -3.48 -10.72
C ARG A 51 -0.62 -2.79 -9.41
N SER A 52 -1.80 -2.19 -9.39
CA SER A 52 -2.44 -1.72 -8.15
C SER A 52 -3.10 -2.92 -7.46
N LEU A 53 -2.80 -3.18 -6.18
CA LEU A 53 -3.38 -4.28 -5.42
C LEU A 53 -4.80 -3.99 -4.97
N ILE A 54 -5.09 -2.72 -4.66
CA ILE A 54 -6.42 -2.18 -4.38
C ILE A 54 -6.75 -1.13 -5.44
N THR A 55 -8.03 -0.91 -5.73
CA THR A 55 -8.47 0.11 -6.68
C THR A 55 -7.96 1.49 -6.26
N GLN A 56 -7.23 2.14 -7.17
CA GLN A 56 -6.66 3.48 -7.00
C GLN A 56 -6.97 4.34 -8.24
N SER A 57 -7.02 5.66 -8.06
CA SER A 57 -7.20 6.59 -9.19
C SER A 57 -5.87 7.25 -9.56
N TRP A 58 -5.49 7.12 -10.83
CA TRP A 58 -4.23 7.62 -11.36
C TRP A 58 -4.45 8.57 -12.52
N ARG A 59 -3.63 9.62 -12.60
CA ARG A 59 -3.50 10.47 -13.77
C ARG A 59 -2.22 10.14 -14.51
N GLN A 60 -2.35 9.88 -15.82
CA GLN A 60 -1.19 9.69 -16.70
C GLN A 60 -0.87 10.98 -17.43
N LEU A 61 0.34 11.51 -17.18
CA LEU A 61 0.86 12.71 -17.83
C LEU A 61 1.71 12.34 -19.04
N PHE A 62 1.27 12.82 -20.20
CA PHE A 62 2.00 12.72 -21.45
C PHE A 62 2.77 14.02 -21.68
N LEU A 63 4.09 13.93 -21.84
CA LEU A 63 4.89 15.05 -22.32
C LEU A 63 4.53 15.26 -23.80
N LYS A 64 4.21 16.49 -24.17
CA LYS A 64 3.96 16.87 -25.57
C LYS A 64 5.25 16.59 -26.38
N PRO A 65 5.15 16.02 -27.59
CA PRO A 65 6.32 15.72 -28.42
C PRO A 65 7.14 16.98 -28.73
#